data_AF-U3GTB1-F1
#
_entry.id   AF-U3GTB1-F1
#
_cell.length_a   1.000
_cell.length_b   1.000
_cell.length_c   1.000
_cell.angle_alpha   90.00
_cell.angle_beta   90.00
_cell.angle_gamma   90.00
#
_symmetry.space_group_name_H-M   'P 1'
#
loop_
_entity.id
_entity.type
_entity.pdbx_description
1 polymer ?
#
loop_
_entity_poly.entity_id
_entity_poly.type
_entity_poly.pdbx_seq_one_letter_code
_entity_poly.pdbx_strand_id
1 'polypeptide(L)'
;MAKTLVIDVTNVVGKTHPDDSVALYAPRVRGSADRAGGVVSTAARVVHLVDGQARVENVEPGPMVVEFHCANYLGGEPVEVVVPDGSGTVTLRALIESKFKYSPAVQTAVEKAADRAADSERATITAQRKAEDAASKANAKVDGALSDAVGALRKQVQADLSQVGAEVAKAAKAAEDAEKFKKAAEGALDSKADKTDPRFTDARPPRPHRMVEHSDWPGNIKPPMFLPVGLSTACRLPDGQLQVKETPTNKDHAASKKYVDDVAASIAPVVKQVGKWRFAKIGGVVTATLIYSATPSIIDTGKSGTSAEQIPAGFEPVEQDLSAFAAPHRETGKSAINIRARNRQEILLETFHANAGTVQPGVSITWIKG
;
A
#
# COMPACT_ATOMS: atom_id res chain seq x y z
N MET A 1 46.97 24.28 -48.27
CA MET A 1 48.44 24.16 -48.31
C MET A 1 48.79 22.74 -47.91
N ALA A 2 49.52 22.06 -48.77
CA ALA A 2 49.84 20.64 -48.67
C ALA A 2 50.69 20.29 -47.43
N LYS A 3 50.36 19.18 -46.74
CA LYS A 3 51.16 18.66 -45.60
C LYS A 3 52.11 17.54 -46.02
N THR A 4 53.16 17.36 -45.22
CA THR A 4 54.02 16.18 -45.27
C THR A 4 53.62 15.21 -44.18
N LEU A 5 53.14 14.03 -44.58
CA LEU A 5 52.86 12.92 -43.67
C LEU A 5 54.12 12.07 -43.52
N VAL A 6 54.59 11.91 -42.28
CA VAL A 6 55.66 10.98 -41.94
C VAL A 6 55.02 9.69 -41.44
N ILE A 7 55.25 8.61 -42.17
CA ILE A 7 54.84 7.27 -41.84
C ILE A 7 56.02 6.57 -41.20
N ASP A 8 55.80 5.99 -40.03
CA ASP A 8 56.76 5.12 -39.37
C ASP A 8 55.97 3.98 -38.72
N VAL A 9 56.00 2.82 -39.37
CA VAL A 9 55.23 1.64 -38.95
C VAL A 9 55.96 0.83 -37.89
N THR A 10 57.23 1.10 -37.59
CA THR A 10 57.93 0.46 -36.45
C THR A 10 57.20 0.73 -35.13
N ASN A 11 56.58 1.90 -35.04
CA ASN A 11 55.78 2.37 -33.92
C ASN A 11 54.44 1.65 -33.75
N VAL A 12 54.00 0.88 -34.75
CA VAL A 12 52.67 0.23 -34.80
C VAL A 12 52.80 -1.29 -34.93
N VAL A 13 53.75 -1.78 -35.74
CA VAL A 13 53.89 -3.20 -36.11
C VAL A 13 55.16 -3.85 -35.50
N GLY A 14 56.08 -3.06 -34.94
CA GLY A 14 57.25 -3.53 -34.18
C GLY A 14 58.39 -4.14 -35.01
N LYS A 15 58.11 -4.85 -36.11
CA LYS A 15 59.11 -5.38 -37.06
C LYS A 15 58.70 -5.09 -38.50
N THR A 16 59.66 -4.65 -39.30
CA THR A 16 59.47 -4.21 -40.68
C THR A 16 59.94 -5.25 -41.69
N HIS A 17 59.33 -5.25 -42.87
CA HIS A 17 59.71 -6.06 -44.03
C HIS A 17 59.95 -5.18 -45.26
N PRO A 18 60.87 -5.53 -46.18
CA PRO A 18 61.14 -4.74 -47.39
C PRO A 18 59.94 -4.52 -48.31
N ASP A 19 58.92 -5.39 -48.23
CA ASP A 19 57.70 -5.33 -49.04
C ASP A 19 56.54 -4.60 -48.35
N ASP A 20 56.76 -4.06 -47.14
CA ASP A 20 55.70 -3.37 -46.41
C ASP A 20 55.25 -2.10 -47.16
N SER A 21 53.93 -1.90 -47.21
CA SER A 21 53.33 -0.71 -47.82
C SER A 21 52.13 -0.20 -47.05
N VAL A 22 51.81 1.07 -47.25
CA VAL A 22 50.63 1.73 -46.67
C VAL A 22 49.81 2.32 -47.80
N ALA A 23 48.53 1.98 -47.86
CA ALA A 23 47.59 2.59 -48.78
C ALA A 23 46.87 3.77 -48.10
N LEU A 24 46.85 4.91 -48.78
CA LEU A 24 46.20 6.14 -48.32
C LEU A 24 45.12 6.53 -49.31
N TYR A 25 43.88 6.72 -48.85
CA TYR A 25 42.78 7.20 -49.70
C TYR A 25 41.77 8.04 -48.93
N ALA A 26 41.03 8.88 -49.64
CA ALA A 26 39.87 9.55 -49.04
C ALA A 26 38.68 8.57 -48.97
N PRO A 27 37.94 8.51 -47.85
CA PRO A 27 36.77 7.62 -47.73
C PRO A 27 35.61 8.02 -48.67
N ARG A 28 35.59 9.29 -49.11
CA ARG A 28 34.59 9.83 -50.04
C ARG A 28 35.19 10.95 -50.87
N VAL A 29 34.63 11.12 -52.06
CA VAL A 29 34.92 12.24 -52.97
C VAL A 29 34.62 13.56 -52.24
N ARG A 30 35.57 14.49 -52.24
CA ARG A 30 35.43 15.80 -51.56
C ARG A 30 36.22 16.89 -52.27
N GLY A 31 35.88 18.16 -52.03
CA GLY A 31 36.65 19.28 -52.54
C GLY A 31 38.09 19.25 -52.07
N SER A 32 39.02 19.54 -52.97
CA SER A 32 40.45 19.71 -52.67
C SER A 32 40.66 21.05 -51.95
N ALA A 33 41.44 21.02 -50.86
CA ALA A 33 41.81 22.22 -50.13
C ALA A 33 43.02 22.93 -50.79
N ASP A 34 43.81 22.19 -51.58
CA ASP A 34 44.97 22.74 -52.30
C ASP A 34 44.64 23.24 -53.72
N ARG A 35 43.61 22.69 -54.38
CA ARG A 35 43.19 23.07 -55.73
C ARG A 35 41.78 23.63 -55.72
N ALA A 36 41.65 24.95 -55.91
CA ALA A 36 40.36 25.61 -56.10
C ALA A 36 39.60 24.98 -57.29
N GLY A 37 38.39 24.47 -57.02
CA GLY A 37 37.57 23.73 -58.00
C GLY A 37 38.02 22.28 -58.26
N GLY A 38 39.03 21.79 -57.55
CA GLY A 38 39.51 20.41 -57.64
C GLY A 38 38.80 19.46 -56.67
N VAL A 39 38.95 18.17 -56.90
CA VAL A 39 38.34 17.09 -56.11
C VAL A 39 39.42 16.11 -55.67
N VAL A 40 39.37 15.70 -54.40
CA VAL A 40 40.21 14.64 -53.83
C VAL A 40 39.64 13.29 -54.26
N SER A 41 40.48 12.50 -54.94
CA SER A 41 40.13 11.15 -55.40
C SER A 41 40.03 10.16 -54.23
N THR A 42 39.15 9.18 -54.35
CA THR A 42 39.07 8.01 -53.46
C THR A 42 40.02 6.89 -53.88
N ALA A 43 40.82 7.08 -54.93
CA ALA A 43 41.81 6.10 -55.38
C ALA A 43 42.93 5.96 -54.33
N ALA A 44 43.30 4.72 -54.02
CA ALA A 44 44.39 4.40 -53.11
C ALA A 44 45.74 4.83 -53.67
N ARG A 45 46.43 5.69 -52.92
CA ARG A 45 47.85 5.97 -53.10
C ARG A 45 48.63 4.99 -52.26
N VAL A 46 49.23 3.99 -52.92
CA VAL A 46 50.10 3.01 -52.26
C VAL A 46 51.49 3.61 -52.08
N VAL A 47 52.00 3.54 -50.85
CA VAL A 47 53.30 4.07 -50.45
C VAL A 47 54.14 2.91 -49.94
N HIS A 48 55.19 2.55 -50.67
CA HIS A 48 56.16 1.56 -50.22
C HIS A 48 57.04 2.14 -49.12
N LEU A 49 57.31 1.33 -48.10
CA LEU A 49 58.11 1.73 -46.96
C LEU A 49 59.56 1.29 -47.16
N VAL A 50 60.50 2.15 -46.76
CA VAL A 50 61.92 1.81 -46.67
C VAL A 50 62.28 1.75 -45.19
N ASP A 51 62.71 0.59 -44.72
CA ASP A 51 62.95 0.31 -43.28
C ASP A 51 61.74 0.64 -42.38
N GLY A 52 60.53 0.46 -42.91
CA GLY A 52 59.27 0.79 -42.22
C GLY A 52 58.93 2.28 -42.15
N GLN A 53 59.65 3.11 -42.89
CA GLN A 53 59.42 4.55 -42.92
C GLN A 53 59.12 5.05 -44.33
N ALA A 54 58.25 6.06 -44.41
CA ALA A 54 58.00 6.78 -45.65
C ALA A 54 57.65 8.25 -45.38
N ARG A 55 57.94 9.11 -46.35
CA ARG A 55 57.50 10.51 -46.34
C ARG A 55 56.59 10.74 -47.53
N VAL A 56 55.37 11.14 -47.24
CA VAL A 56 54.36 11.43 -48.25
C VAL A 56 54.14 12.92 -48.28
N GLU A 57 54.59 13.55 -49.36
CA GLU A 57 54.35 14.97 -49.61
C GLU A 57 52.97 15.19 -50.24
N ASN A 58 52.46 16.40 -50.03
CA ASN A 58 51.19 16.90 -50.55
C ASN A 58 49.97 16.07 -50.13
N VAL A 59 49.87 15.80 -48.82
CA VAL A 59 48.66 15.18 -48.23
C VAL A 59 47.63 16.27 -47.92
N GLU A 60 46.44 16.09 -48.49
CA GLU A 60 45.30 16.99 -48.34
C GLU A 60 44.66 16.90 -46.94
N PRO A 61 44.40 18.03 -46.26
CA PRO A 61 43.70 18.06 -44.98
C PRO A 61 42.32 17.41 -45.06
N GLY A 62 41.84 16.81 -43.97
CA GLY A 62 40.52 16.21 -43.79
C GLY A 62 40.53 14.67 -43.66
N PRO A 63 39.36 14.00 -43.77
CA PRO A 63 39.24 12.58 -43.52
C PRO A 63 40.01 11.75 -44.56
N MET A 64 40.73 10.75 -44.06
CA MET A 64 41.59 9.85 -44.82
C MET A 64 41.53 8.46 -44.19
N VAL A 65 41.64 7.43 -45.00
CA VAL A 65 41.76 6.04 -44.56
C VAL A 65 43.20 5.59 -44.78
N VAL A 66 43.73 4.87 -43.79
CA VAL A 66 45.08 4.31 -43.78
C VAL A 66 44.96 2.81 -43.64
N GLU A 67 45.43 2.08 -44.65
CA GLU A 67 45.44 0.62 -44.66
C GLU A 67 46.89 0.12 -44.64
N PHE A 68 47.18 -0.79 -43.71
CA PHE A 68 48.52 -1.33 -43.52
C PHE A 68 48.64 -2.67 -44.25
N HIS A 69 49.50 -2.73 -45.25
CA HIS A 69 49.91 -3.97 -45.92
C HIS A 69 51.31 -4.35 -45.43
N CYS A 70 51.39 -4.79 -44.18
CA CYS A 70 52.65 -5.24 -43.55
C CYS A 70 52.60 -6.74 -43.26
N ALA A 71 53.69 -7.45 -43.54
CA ALA A 71 53.73 -8.92 -43.41
C ALA A 71 53.46 -9.44 -41.97
N ASN A 72 53.77 -8.61 -40.96
CA ASN A 72 53.63 -8.96 -39.54
C ASN A 72 52.40 -8.34 -38.86
N TYR A 73 51.51 -7.69 -39.61
CA TYR A 73 50.31 -7.04 -39.06
C TYR A 73 49.04 -7.83 -39.41
N LEU A 74 48.51 -8.57 -38.44
CA LEU A 74 47.29 -9.38 -38.58
C LEU A 74 45.98 -8.57 -38.43
N GLY A 75 46.08 -7.29 -38.06
CA GLY A 75 44.93 -6.42 -37.78
C GLY A 75 44.51 -5.54 -38.96
N GLY A 76 44.47 -6.08 -40.18
CA GLY A 76 44.30 -5.36 -41.46
C GLY A 76 42.98 -4.60 -41.68
N GLU A 77 42.30 -4.16 -40.63
CA GLU A 77 41.16 -3.25 -40.75
C GLU A 77 41.67 -1.83 -41.14
N PRO A 78 41.06 -1.19 -42.15
CA PRO A 78 41.42 0.17 -42.53
C PRO A 78 41.17 1.16 -41.38
N VAL A 79 42.17 1.98 -41.06
CA VAL A 79 42.11 2.96 -39.98
C VAL A 79 41.69 4.31 -40.54
N GLU A 80 40.50 4.79 -40.17
CA GLU A 80 40.07 6.14 -40.51
C GLU A 80 40.75 7.18 -39.61
N VAL A 81 41.44 8.14 -40.21
CA VAL A 81 42.11 9.27 -39.54
C VAL A 81 41.65 10.61 -40.12
N VAL A 82 41.91 11.70 -39.40
CA VAL A 82 41.62 13.06 -39.88
C VAL A 82 42.93 13.84 -39.94
N VAL A 83 43.34 14.21 -41.14
CA VAL A 83 44.51 15.07 -41.34
C VAL A 83 44.14 16.50 -40.97
N PRO A 84 44.79 17.15 -39.99
CA PRO A 84 44.43 18.50 -39.57
C PRO A 84 44.77 19.54 -40.63
N ASP A 85 44.08 20.69 -40.61
CA ASP A 85 44.34 21.83 -41.49
C ASP A 85 45.71 22.51 -41.22
N GLY A 86 46.16 23.36 -42.16
CA GLY A 86 47.40 24.15 -42.07
C GLY A 86 48.63 23.53 -42.76
N SER A 87 49.76 24.21 -42.72
CA SER A 87 51.05 23.71 -43.23
C SER A 87 51.88 23.05 -42.13
N GLY A 88 52.60 21.96 -42.43
CA GLY A 88 53.53 21.35 -41.48
C GLY A 88 53.64 19.83 -41.60
N THR A 89 54.53 19.26 -40.80
CA THR A 89 54.75 17.81 -40.71
C THR A 89 53.80 17.18 -39.70
N VAL A 90 53.14 16.09 -40.07
CA VAL A 90 52.31 15.28 -39.16
C VAL A 90 52.77 13.83 -39.20
N THR A 91 52.82 13.16 -38.05
CA THR A 91 53.19 11.74 -37.96
C THR A 91 51.94 10.87 -37.96
N LEU A 92 52.03 9.69 -38.58
CA LEU A 92 50.92 8.73 -38.59
C LEU A 92 50.50 8.30 -37.17
N ARG A 93 51.47 8.17 -36.25
CA ARG A 93 51.22 7.93 -34.82
C ARG A 93 50.29 8.97 -34.22
N ALA A 94 50.55 10.27 -34.41
CA ALA A 94 49.73 11.34 -33.85
C ALA A 94 48.29 11.32 -34.39
N LEU A 95 48.12 10.94 -35.67
CA LEU A 95 46.80 10.79 -36.29
C LEU A 95 46.01 9.64 -35.68
N ILE A 96 46.67 8.51 -35.40
CA ILE A 96 46.04 7.32 -34.81
C ILE A 96 45.76 7.52 -33.32
N GLU A 97 46.70 8.08 -32.55
CA GLU A 97 46.53 8.37 -31.12
C GLU A 97 45.36 9.33 -30.85
N SER A 98 45.07 10.26 -31.76
CA SER A 98 43.89 11.14 -31.65
C SER A 98 42.55 10.41 -31.63
N LYS A 99 42.48 9.17 -32.11
CA LYS A 99 41.30 8.30 -32.06
C LYS A 99 41.22 7.46 -30.80
N PHE A 100 42.34 7.20 -30.12
CA PHE A 100 42.38 6.54 -28.83
C PHE A 100 42.16 7.57 -27.71
N LYS A 101 40.94 8.13 -27.59
CA LYS A 101 40.53 8.79 -26.36
C LYS A 101 40.41 7.74 -25.26
N TYR A 102 41.41 7.68 -24.38
CA TYR A 102 41.30 6.95 -23.12
C TYR A 102 40.15 7.55 -22.28
N SER A 103 38.99 6.90 -22.29
CA SER A 103 37.89 7.18 -21.37
C SER A 103 37.99 6.21 -20.18
N PRO A 104 38.27 6.68 -18.96
CA PRO A 104 38.33 5.81 -17.81
C PRO A 104 36.96 5.18 -17.53
N ALA A 105 36.92 3.87 -17.31
CA ALA A 105 35.69 3.07 -17.10
C ALA A 105 34.74 3.63 -16.03
N VAL A 106 35.26 4.44 -15.09
CA VAL A 106 34.51 5.04 -13.99
C VAL A 106 33.37 5.96 -14.47
N GLN A 107 33.53 6.68 -15.59
CA GLN A 107 32.47 7.58 -16.09
C GLN A 107 31.23 6.81 -16.57
N THR A 108 31.41 5.69 -17.27
CA THR A 108 30.29 4.86 -17.76
C THR A 108 29.51 4.15 -16.64
N ALA A 109 30.17 3.85 -15.52
CA ALA A 109 29.51 3.24 -14.35
C ALA A 109 28.67 4.27 -13.58
N VAL A 110 29.17 5.51 -13.46
CA VAL A 110 28.45 6.62 -12.81
C VAL A 110 27.24 7.05 -13.64
N GLU A 111 27.36 7.13 -14.97
CA GLU A 111 26.22 7.42 -15.86
C GLU A 111 25.14 6.34 -15.77
N LYS A 112 25.52 5.05 -15.84
CA LYS A 112 24.57 3.94 -15.63
C LYS A 112 23.94 3.95 -14.23
N ALA A 113 24.67 4.38 -13.21
CA ALA A 113 24.12 4.52 -11.86
C ALA A 113 23.14 5.70 -11.78
N ALA A 114 23.43 6.82 -12.45
CA ALA A 114 22.55 7.98 -12.53
C ALA A 114 21.24 7.66 -13.28
N ASP A 115 21.32 6.94 -14.40
CA ASP A 115 20.14 6.51 -15.15
C ASP A 115 19.24 5.58 -14.31
N ARG A 116 19.83 4.61 -13.60
CA ARG A 116 19.07 3.73 -12.69
C ARG A 116 18.45 4.51 -11.53
N ALA A 117 19.13 5.54 -11.03
CA ALA A 117 18.58 6.39 -9.98
C ALA A 117 17.38 7.20 -10.49
N ALA A 118 17.47 7.78 -11.69
CA ALA A 118 16.37 8.52 -12.32
C ALA A 118 15.16 7.63 -12.63
N ASP A 119 15.38 6.41 -13.10
CA ASP A 119 14.30 5.44 -13.34
C ASP A 119 13.63 5.00 -12.03
N SER A 120 14.43 4.79 -10.98
CA SER A 120 13.93 4.46 -9.63
C SER A 120 13.09 5.60 -9.04
N GLU A 121 13.51 6.86 -9.23
CA GLU A 121 12.75 8.04 -8.80
C GLU A 121 11.40 8.12 -9.52
N ARG A 122 11.39 7.96 -10.85
CA ARG A 122 10.15 7.95 -11.64
C ARG A 122 9.19 6.84 -11.23
N ALA A 123 9.71 5.64 -10.98
CA ALA A 123 8.93 4.51 -10.47
C ALA A 123 8.31 4.82 -9.10
N THR A 124 9.08 5.45 -8.21
CA THR A 124 8.64 5.82 -6.87
C THR A 124 7.55 6.89 -6.89
N ILE A 125 7.70 7.94 -7.72
CA ILE A 125 6.67 8.97 -7.91
C ILE A 125 5.37 8.35 -8.43
N THR A 126 5.46 7.41 -9.36
CA THR A 126 4.30 6.72 -9.92
C THR A 126 3.61 5.84 -8.88
N ALA A 127 4.38 5.12 -8.05
CA ALA A 127 3.85 4.31 -6.96
C ALA A 127 3.18 5.18 -5.89
N GLN A 128 3.77 6.33 -5.54
CA GLN A 128 3.19 7.28 -4.60
C GLN A 128 1.84 7.80 -5.10
N ARG A 129 1.75 8.26 -6.36
CA ARG A 129 0.48 8.74 -6.94
C ARG A 129 -0.60 7.66 -6.92
N LYS A 130 -0.25 6.41 -7.23
CA LYS A 130 -1.20 5.29 -7.14
C LYS A 130 -1.67 5.03 -5.70
N ALA A 131 -0.77 5.17 -4.73
CA ALA A 131 -1.12 5.02 -3.32
C ALA A 131 -2.04 6.16 -2.84
N GLU A 132 -1.77 7.40 -3.25
CA GLU A 132 -2.63 8.57 -2.98
C GLU A 132 -4.03 8.38 -3.59
N ASP A 133 -4.11 7.97 -4.86
CA ASP A 133 -5.38 7.67 -5.52
C ASP A 133 -6.17 6.54 -4.82
N ALA A 134 -5.46 5.50 -4.36
CA ALA A 134 -6.07 4.41 -3.61
C ALA A 134 -6.61 4.89 -2.24
N ALA A 135 -5.86 5.75 -1.54
CA ALA A 135 -6.28 6.35 -0.29
C ALA A 135 -7.51 7.27 -0.48
N SER A 136 -7.51 8.11 -1.51
CA SER A 136 -8.67 8.96 -1.85
C SER A 136 -9.91 8.13 -2.17
N LYS A 137 -9.77 7.02 -2.92
CA LYS A 137 -10.88 6.09 -3.18
C LYS A 137 -11.37 5.38 -1.92
N ALA A 138 -10.46 5.05 -1.00
CA ALA A 138 -10.84 4.46 0.28
C ALA A 138 -11.63 5.45 1.15
N ASN A 139 -11.16 6.70 1.25
CA ASN A 139 -11.86 7.76 1.99
C ASN A 139 -13.26 8.01 1.39
N ALA A 140 -13.38 8.10 0.06
CA ALA A 140 -14.67 8.28 -0.59
C ALA A 140 -15.66 7.13 -0.30
N LYS A 141 -15.17 5.89 -0.19
CA LYS A 141 -16.00 4.74 0.21
C LYS A 141 -16.44 4.81 1.67
N VAL A 142 -15.56 5.26 2.56
CA VAL A 142 -15.87 5.45 3.99
C VAL A 142 -16.92 6.55 4.15
N ASP A 143 -16.77 7.66 3.46
CA ASP A 143 -17.74 8.76 3.49
C ASP A 143 -19.12 8.32 2.97
N GLY A 144 -19.14 7.54 1.88
CA GLY A 144 -20.38 6.93 1.36
C GLY A 144 -21.04 6.00 2.38
N ALA A 145 -20.27 5.08 2.97
CA ALA A 145 -20.78 4.15 3.98
C ALA A 145 -21.28 4.88 5.24
N LEU A 146 -20.61 5.96 5.65
CA LEU A 146 -21.03 6.79 6.78
C LEU A 146 -22.34 7.52 6.47
N SER A 147 -22.48 8.10 5.28
CA SER A 147 -23.72 8.74 4.84
C SER A 147 -24.90 7.76 4.84
N ASP A 148 -24.69 6.55 4.31
CA ASP A 148 -25.70 5.49 4.29
C ASP A 148 -26.09 5.04 5.70
N ALA A 149 -25.11 4.87 6.60
CA ALA A 149 -25.35 4.51 7.99
C ALA A 149 -26.13 5.60 8.74
N VAL A 150 -25.79 6.88 8.54
CA VAL A 150 -26.52 8.02 9.13
C VAL A 150 -27.95 8.08 8.56
N GLY A 151 -28.12 7.82 7.28
CA GLY A 151 -29.44 7.74 6.64
C GLY A 151 -30.30 6.62 7.23
N ALA A 152 -29.73 5.44 7.44
CA ALA A 152 -30.40 4.31 8.08
C ALA A 152 -30.78 4.62 9.54
N LEU A 153 -29.85 5.19 10.32
CA LEU A 153 -30.09 5.58 11.70
C LEU A 153 -31.22 6.62 11.81
N ARG A 154 -31.23 7.63 10.94
CA ARG A 154 -32.30 8.65 10.94
C ARG A 154 -33.66 8.02 10.65
N LYS A 155 -33.76 7.08 9.71
CA LYS A 155 -35.00 6.34 9.43
C LYS A 155 -35.45 5.51 10.62
N GLN A 156 -34.52 4.84 11.29
CA GLN A 156 -34.82 4.03 12.47
C GLN A 156 -35.30 4.90 13.63
N VAL A 157 -34.61 6.00 13.94
CA VAL A 157 -35.04 6.96 14.97
C VAL A 157 -36.42 7.52 14.67
N GLN A 158 -36.74 7.80 13.41
CA GLN A 158 -38.07 8.28 13.00
C GLN A 158 -39.16 7.20 13.19
N ALA A 159 -38.84 5.93 12.91
CA ALA A 159 -39.75 4.82 13.16
C ALA A 159 -39.99 4.62 14.67
N ASP A 160 -38.92 4.66 15.47
CA ASP A 160 -38.99 4.52 16.92
C ASP A 160 -39.81 5.66 17.55
N LEU A 161 -39.59 6.91 17.12
CA LEU A 161 -40.38 8.07 17.55
C LEU A 161 -41.87 7.91 17.22
N SER A 162 -42.19 7.37 16.04
CA SER A 162 -43.58 7.12 15.62
C SER A 162 -44.22 6.04 16.50
N GLN A 163 -43.47 4.99 16.83
CA GLN A 163 -43.93 3.92 17.71
C GLN A 163 -44.14 4.41 19.14
N VAL A 164 -43.20 5.19 19.68
CA VAL A 164 -43.34 5.82 21.00
C VAL A 164 -44.57 6.74 21.04
N GLY A 165 -44.79 7.55 20.00
CA GLY A 165 -45.99 8.38 19.90
C GLY A 165 -47.28 7.56 19.92
N ALA A 166 -47.31 6.42 19.22
CA ALA A 166 -48.45 5.51 19.23
C ALA A 166 -48.68 4.86 20.61
N GLU A 167 -47.62 4.46 21.31
CA GLU A 167 -47.72 3.90 22.66
C GLU A 167 -48.15 4.94 23.70
N VAL A 168 -47.66 6.18 23.60
CA VAL A 168 -48.13 7.29 24.44
C VAL A 168 -49.61 7.56 24.21
N ALA A 169 -50.08 7.54 22.95
CA ALA A 169 -51.49 7.70 22.64
C ALA A 169 -52.37 6.56 23.21
N LYS A 170 -51.87 5.32 23.21
CA LYS A 170 -52.54 4.19 23.86
C LYS A 170 -52.59 4.34 25.37
N ALA A 171 -51.49 4.77 25.99
CA ALA A 171 -51.42 5.02 27.42
C ALA A 171 -52.38 6.14 27.85
N ALA A 172 -52.49 7.21 27.06
CA ALA A 172 -53.46 8.29 27.29
C ALA A 172 -54.90 7.79 27.25
N LYS A 173 -55.26 6.97 26.24
CA LYS A 173 -56.60 6.35 26.17
C LYS A 173 -56.87 5.42 27.36
N ALA A 174 -55.89 4.61 27.75
CA ALA A 174 -56.03 3.73 28.92
C ALA A 174 -56.24 4.52 30.21
N ALA A 175 -55.58 5.67 30.37
CA ALA A 175 -55.78 6.56 31.51
C ALA A 175 -57.18 7.18 31.51
N GLU A 176 -57.69 7.64 30.35
CA GLU A 176 -59.07 8.13 30.22
C GLU A 176 -60.11 7.05 30.56
N ASP A 177 -59.91 5.82 30.09
CA ASP A 177 -60.83 4.73 30.35
C ASP A 177 -60.79 4.32 31.83
N ALA A 178 -59.61 4.32 32.48
CA ALA A 178 -59.48 4.09 33.91
C ALA A 178 -60.27 5.13 34.75
N GLU A 179 -60.23 6.41 34.36
CA GLU A 179 -61.04 7.47 35.00
C GLU A 179 -62.55 7.25 34.80
N LYS A 180 -62.98 6.79 33.62
CA LYS A 180 -64.40 6.42 33.39
C LYS A 180 -64.81 5.24 34.26
N PHE A 181 -63.98 4.20 34.37
CA PHE A 181 -64.26 3.04 35.23
C PHE A 181 -64.32 3.43 36.70
N LYS A 182 -63.44 4.34 37.16
CA LYS A 182 -63.47 4.86 38.52
C LYS A 182 -64.78 5.58 38.82
N LYS A 183 -65.21 6.50 37.95
CA LYS A 183 -66.52 7.21 38.11
C LYS A 183 -67.72 6.25 38.06
N ALA A 184 -67.68 5.24 37.19
CA ALA A 184 -68.73 4.23 37.12
C ALA A 184 -68.79 3.37 38.39
N ALA A 185 -67.64 3.03 38.97
CA ALA A 185 -67.55 2.30 40.23
C ALA A 185 -68.06 3.13 41.43
N GLU A 186 -67.70 4.42 41.49
CA GLU A 186 -68.20 5.36 42.50
C GLU A 186 -69.74 5.51 42.41
N GLY A 187 -70.30 5.66 41.20
CA GLY A 187 -71.75 5.70 41.00
C GLY A 187 -72.47 4.38 41.34
N ALA A 188 -71.83 3.23 41.07
CA ALA A 188 -72.38 1.92 41.42
C ALA A 188 -72.40 1.68 42.95
N LEU A 189 -71.40 2.18 43.67
CA LEU A 189 -71.35 2.13 45.13
C LEU A 189 -72.44 3.00 45.77
N ASP A 190 -72.68 4.21 45.26
CA ASP A 190 -73.76 5.08 45.74
C ASP A 190 -75.16 4.51 45.45
N SER A 191 -75.34 3.81 44.32
CA SER A 191 -76.63 3.20 43.96
C SER A 191 -76.95 1.87 44.68
N LYS A 192 -75.94 1.18 45.25
CA LYS A 192 -76.12 -0.07 46.00
C LYS A 192 -76.04 0.10 47.52
N ALA A 193 -75.69 1.29 48.00
CA ALA A 193 -75.83 1.64 49.41
C ALA A 193 -77.29 1.95 49.76
N ASP A 194 -78.17 0.94 49.60
CA ASP A 194 -79.46 0.97 50.27
C ASP A 194 -79.20 0.79 51.77
N LYS A 195 -79.16 1.91 52.50
CA LYS A 195 -78.89 1.99 53.94
C LYS A 195 -79.98 1.32 54.79
N THR A 196 -80.92 0.60 54.17
CA THR A 196 -82.01 -0.11 54.83
C THR A 196 -81.96 -1.64 54.69
N ASP A 197 -80.89 -2.24 54.14
CA ASP A 197 -80.75 -3.70 54.03
C ASP A 197 -80.55 -4.37 55.43
N PRO A 198 -81.47 -5.23 55.89
CA PRO A 198 -81.39 -5.89 57.21
C PRO A 198 -80.22 -6.87 57.36
N ARG A 199 -79.48 -7.17 56.28
CA ARG A 199 -78.28 -8.03 56.34
C ARG A 199 -77.06 -7.36 56.99
N PHE A 200 -77.06 -6.03 57.14
CA PHE A 200 -75.98 -5.32 57.84
C PHE A 200 -76.13 -5.28 59.37
N THR A 201 -77.24 -5.79 59.93
CA THR A 201 -77.50 -5.78 61.39
C THR A 201 -77.63 -7.17 62.01
N ASP A 202 -77.48 -8.25 61.25
CA ASP A 202 -77.66 -9.63 61.75
C ASP A 202 -76.33 -10.21 62.28
N ALA A 203 -76.19 -10.27 63.61
CA ALA A 203 -74.99 -10.70 64.34
C ALA A 203 -74.82 -12.23 64.44
N ARG A 204 -75.14 -12.99 63.38
CA ARG A 204 -74.96 -14.45 63.36
C ARG A 204 -73.60 -14.83 62.76
N PRO A 205 -72.87 -15.81 63.34
CA PRO A 205 -71.56 -16.19 62.84
C PRO A 205 -71.65 -16.79 61.42
N PRO A 206 -70.68 -16.49 60.54
CA PRO A 206 -70.72 -16.93 59.15
C PRO A 206 -70.68 -18.47 59.09
N ARG A 207 -71.59 -19.06 58.31
CA ARG A 207 -71.53 -20.50 58.00
C ARG A 207 -70.27 -20.79 57.19
N PRO A 208 -69.61 -21.95 57.39
CA PRO A 208 -68.42 -22.30 56.63
C PRO A 208 -68.75 -22.36 55.14
N HIS A 209 -68.07 -21.52 54.35
CA HIS A 209 -68.22 -21.48 52.91
C HIS A 209 -67.59 -22.73 52.31
N ARG A 210 -68.37 -23.50 51.56
CA ARG A 210 -67.83 -24.54 50.68
C ARG A 210 -67.11 -23.82 49.53
N MET A 211 -65.81 -24.07 49.36
CA MET A 211 -65.08 -23.55 48.19
C MET A 211 -65.71 -24.16 46.94
N VAL A 212 -66.05 -23.30 45.98
CA VAL A 212 -66.55 -23.69 44.66
C VAL A 212 -65.45 -24.49 43.98
N GLU A 213 -65.68 -25.78 43.76
CA GLU A 213 -64.76 -26.65 43.03
C GLU A 213 -64.93 -26.44 41.51
N HIS A 214 -63.89 -26.78 40.76
CA HIS A 214 -63.70 -26.54 39.33
C HIS A 214 -64.82 -27.12 38.42
N SER A 215 -65.75 -27.89 38.99
CA SER A 215 -66.93 -28.48 38.37
C SER A 215 -68.11 -27.53 38.18
N ASP A 216 -68.14 -26.40 38.90
CA ASP A 216 -69.28 -25.47 38.88
C ASP A 216 -69.17 -24.39 37.78
N TRP A 217 -68.14 -24.49 36.94
CA TRP A 217 -67.98 -23.60 35.78
C TRP A 217 -68.90 -24.08 34.65
N PRO A 218 -69.78 -23.23 34.09
CA PRO A 218 -70.56 -23.59 32.92
C PRO A 218 -69.58 -23.94 31.80
N GLY A 219 -69.71 -25.15 31.27
CA GLY A 219 -68.69 -25.88 30.49
C GLY A 219 -68.32 -25.31 29.13
N ASN A 220 -68.15 -23.99 28.98
CA ASN A 220 -67.63 -23.39 27.76
C ASN A 220 -66.90 -22.05 27.93
N ILE A 221 -66.53 -21.63 29.15
CA ILE A 221 -65.70 -20.42 29.34
C ILE A 221 -64.26 -20.87 29.59
N LYS A 222 -63.45 -20.87 28.52
CA LYS A 222 -61.99 -20.89 28.66
C LYS A 222 -61.58 -19.67 29.50
N PRO A 223 -60.63 -19.81 30.45
CA PRO A 223 -60.14 -18.67 31.22
C PRO A 223 -59.69 -17.57 30.25
N PRO A 224 -59.92 -16.29 30.56
CA PRO A 224 -59.53 -15.21 29.68
C PRO A 224 -58.02 -15.32 29.44
N MET A 225 -57.64 -15.69 28.22
CA MET A 225 -56.28 -15.48 27.75
C MET A 225 -56.06 -13.98 27.84
N PHE A 226 -55.34 -13.57 28.89
CA PHE A 226 -54.68 -12.28 28.91
C PHE A 226 -53.84 -12.21 27.64
N LEU A 227 -54.34 -11.46 26.67
CA LEU A 227 -53.56 -10.97 25.55
C LEU A 227 -52.91 -9.67 26.00
N PRO A 228 -51.57 -9.61 26.10
CA PRO A 228 -50.91 -8.33 26.02
C PRO A 228 -49.82 -8.29 24.93
N VAL A 229 -50.05 -7.31 24.05
CA VAL A 229 -49.06 -6.36 23.51
C VAL A 229 -47.98 -6.92 22.57
N GLY A 230 -48.06 -6.41 21.33
CA GLY A 230 -46.93 -6.30 20.39
C GLY A 230 -46.57 -7.60 19.69
N LEU A 231 -46.85 -7.68 18.39
CA LEU A 231 -46.40 -8.72 17.48
C LEU A 231 -44.85 -8.82 17.45
N SER A 232 -44.27 -9.49 18.43
CA SER A 232 -43.01 -10.20 18.24
C SER A 232 -43.37 -11.55 17.66
N THR A 233 -42.88 -11.87 16.45
CA THR A 233 -43.02 -13.21 15.84
C THR A 233 -42.26 -14.31 16.58
N ALA A 234 -41.56 -13.98 17.67
CA ALA A 234 -40.92 -14.95 18.55
C ALA A 234 -41.93 -15.50 19.56
N CYS A 235 -42.02 -16.84 19.64
CA CYS A 235 -42.85 -17.53 20.64
C CYS A 235 -42.43 -17.10 22.05
N ARG A 236 -43.38 -16.74 22.91
CA ARG A 236 -43.11 -16.54 24.34
C ARG A 236 -43.22 -17.89 25.05
N LEU A 237 -42.28 -18.17 25.95
CA LEU A 237 -42.33 -19.31 26.86
C LEU A 237 -43.46 -19.11 27.89
N PRO A 238 -43.93 -20.17 28.58
CA PRO A 238 -44.99 -20.10 29.58
C PRO A 238 -44.72 -19.14 30.76
N ASP A 239 -43.45 -18.79 30.99
CA ASP A 239 -42.99 -17.85 32.01
C ASP A 239 -42.95 -16.38 31.52
N GLY A 240 -43.36 -16.12 30.28
CA GLY A 240 -43.38 -14.81 29.66
C GLY A 240 -42.06 -14.38 28.99
N GLN A 241 -41.01 -15.19 29.03
CA GLN A 241 -39.75 -14.89 28.34
C GLN A 241 -39.88 -15.08 26.82
N LEU A 242 -39.17 -14.27 26.04
CA LEU A 242 -39.08 -14.41 24.59
C LEU A 242 -38.16 -15.58 24.23
N GLN A 243 -38.66 -16.55 23.47
CA GLN A 243 -37.84 -17.62 22.92
C GLN A 243 -37.08 -17.10 21.70
N VAL A 244 -35.81 -16.75 21.90
CA VAL A 244 -34.93 -16.26 20.84
C VAL A 244 -33.99 -17.39 20.39
N LYS A 245 -33.81 -17.55 19.08
CA LYS A 245 -32.87 -18.54 18.53
C LYS A 245 -31.44 -18.19 18.92
N GLU A 246 -30.59 -19.22 19.10
CA GLU A 246 -29.16 -19.00 19.35
C GLU A 246 -28.48 -18.29 18.16
N THR A 247 -28.85 -18.60 16.92
CA THR A 247 -28.37 -17.90 15.72
C THR A 247 -29.53 -17.18 15.03
N PRO A 248 -29.58 -15.84 15.07
CA PRO A 248 -30.62 -15.06 14.39
C PRO A 248 -30.40 -15.11 12.87
N THR A 249 -31.50 -15.19 12.14
CA THR A 249 -31.55 -15.04 10.67
C THR A 249 -31.98 -13.62 10.31
N ASN A 250 -31.86 -13.26 9.03
CA ASN A 250 -32.34 -11.99 8.47
C ASN A 250 -33.86 -11.75 8.63
N LYS A 251 -34.63 -12.74 9.09
CA LYS A 251 -36.07 -12.63 9.37
C LYS A 251 -36.39 -12.54 10.86
N ASP A 252 -35.39 -12.68 11.74
CA ASP A 252 -35.59 -12.61 13.19
C ASP A 252 -35.36 -11.17 13.67
N HIS A 253 -36.30 -10.61 14.44
CA HIS A 253 -36.21 -9.25 15.01
C HIS A 253 -35.60 -9.22 16.42
N ALA A 254 -35.06 -10.35 16.88
CA ALA A 254 -34.45 -10.50 18.20
C ALA A 254 -33.23 -11.44 18.08
N ALA A 255 -32.16 -11.11 18.79
CA ALA A 255 -30.94 -11.93 18.90
C ALA A 255 -30.72 -12.33 20.35
N SER A 256 -30.20 -13.54 20.59
CA SER A 256 -29.84 -13.96 21.93
C SER A 256 -28.70 -13.09 22.46
N LYS A 257 -28.68 -12.80 23.77
CA LYS A 257 -27.58 -12.06 24.41
C LYS A 257 -26.23 -12.73 24.10
N LYS A 258 -26.19 -14.06 24.15
CA LYS A 258 -25.01 -14.87 23.81
C LYS A 258 -24.50 -14.59 22.39
N TYR A 259 -25.39 -14.57 21.39
CA TYR A 259 -25.01 -14.22 20.01
C TYR A 259 -24.45 -12.80 19.91
N VAL A 260 -25.09 -11.83 20.57
CA VAL A 260 -24.61 -10.44 20.58
C VAL A 260 -23.24 -10.34 21.26
N ASP A 261 -23.04 -11.03 22.37
CA ASP A 261 -21.76 -11.09 23.08
C ASP A 261 -20.68 -11.77 22.23
N ASP A 262 -21.00 -12.88 21.56
CA ASP A 262 -20.07 -13.63 20.69
C ASP A 262 -19.67 -12.80 19.46
N VAL A 263 -20.63 -12.11 18.83
CA VAL A 263 -20.38 -11.20 17.71
C VAL A 263 -19.58 -9.99 18.19
N ALA A 264 -19.95 -9.36 19.30
CA ALA A 264 -19.20 -8.23 19.86
C ALA A 264 -17.76 -8.64 20.24
N ALA A 265 -17.57 -9.83 20.82
CA ALA A 265 -16.27 -10.39 21.13
C ALA A 265 -15.45 -10.69 19.86
N SER A 266 -16.09 -11.09 18.76
CA SER A 266 -15.42 -11.33 17.48
C SER A 266 -14.92 -10.04 16.80
N ILE A 267 -15.54 -8.90 17.10
CA ILE A 267 -15.20 -7.59 16.52
C ILE A 267 -14.28 -6.79 17.46
N ALA A 268 -14.21 -7.15 18.74
CA ALA A 268 -13.37 -6.48 19.71
C ALA A 268 -11.87 -6.63 19.35
N PRO A 269 -11.11 -5.51 19.29
CA PRO A 269 -9.68 -5.58 19.01
C PRO A 269 -8.94 -6.25 20.16
N VAL A 270 -8.24 -7.34 19.87
CA VAL A 270 -7.28 -7.93 20.82
C VAL A 270 -5.98 -7.14 20.71
N VAL A 271 -5.58 -6.47 21.79
CA VAL A 271 -4.38 -5.62 21.82
C VAL A 271 -3.31 -6.24 22.72
N LYS A 272 -2.07 -6.31 22.23
CA LYS A 272 -0.88 -6.67 23.01
C LYS A 272 0.22 -5.64 22.77
N GLN A 273 0.99 -5.34 23.81
CA GLN A 273 2.16 -4.49 23.71
C GLN A 273 3.41 -5.30 24.06
N VAL A 274 4.44 -5.21 23.22
CA VAL A 274 5.75 -5.83 23.43
C VAL A 274 6.81 -4.78 23.14
N GLY A 275 7.59 -4.43 24.18
CA GLY A 275 8.58 -3.38 24.10
C GLY A 275 8.01 -2.08 23.53
N LYS A 276 8.55 -1.66 22.38
CA LYS A 276 8.15 -0.43 21.68
C LYS A 276 7.02 -0.57 20.66
N TRP A 277 6.46 -1.77 20.52
CA TRP A 277 5.41 -2.08 19.56
C TRP A 277 4.08 -2.39 20.25
N ARG A 278 3.01 -1.87 19.66
CA ARG A 278 1.63 -2.24 19.99
C ARG A 278 1.02 -3.00 18.82
N PHE A 279 0.57 -4.21 19.08
CA PHE A 279 -0.12 -5.07 18.14
C PHE A 279 -1.62 -5.02 18.43
N ALA A 280 -2.43 -4.69 17.44
CA ALA A 280 -3.87 -4.75 17.51
C ALA A 280 -4.38 -5.74 16.46
N LYS A 281 -5.26 -6.65 16.87
CA LYS A 281 -5.86 -7.67 16.00
C LYS A 281 -7.36 -7.54 15.99
N ILE A 282 -7.95 -7.41 14.81
CA ILE A 282 -9.40 -7.43 14.60
C ILE A 282 -9.70 -8.50 13.56
N GLY A 283 -10.41 -9.56 13.96
CA GLY A 283 -10.62 -10.73 13.12
C GLY A 283 -9.29 -11.34 12.64
N GLY A 284 -9.07 -11.40 11.32
CA GLY A 284 -7.84 -11.89 10.70
C GLY A 284 -6.78 -10.83 10.41
N VAL A 285 -7.02 -9.56 10.70
CA VAL A 285 -6.10 -8.45 10.39
C VAL A 285 -5.34 -8.05 11.65
N VAL A 286 -4.02 -7.91 11.51
CA VAL A 286 -3.10 -7.45 12.56
C VAL A 286 -2.43 -6.17 12.12
N THR A 287 -2.44 -5.15 12.98
CA THR A 287 -1.67 -3.91 12.81
C THR A 287 -0.67 -3.80 13.94
N ALA A 288 0.61 -3.68 13.62
CA ALA A 288 1.64 -3.30 14.58
C ALA A 288 2.02 -1.84 14.41
N THR A 289 2.00 -1.10 15.51
CA THR A 289 2.32 0.33 15.56
C THR A 289 3.47 0.57 16.52
N LEU A 290 4.45 1.34 16.09
CA LEU A 290 5.53 1.82 16.96
C LEU A 290 4.98 2.89 17.91
N ILE A 291 5.07 2.68 19.21
CA ILE A 291 4.51 3.58 20.24
C ILE A 291 5.57 4.44 20.93
N TYR A 292 6.85 4.07 20.82
CA TYR A 292 7.97 4.86 21.33
C TYR A 292 9.02 5.05 20.26
N SER A 293 9.78 6.14 20.34
CA SER A 293 10.84 6.39 19.38
C SER A 293 11.90 5.28 19.40
N ALA A 294 12.40 4.91 18.22
CA ALA A 294 13.36 3.83 18.09
C ALA A 294 14.38 4.09 16.99
N THR A 295 15.57 3.53 17.18
CA THR A 295 16.63 3.53 16.17
C THR A 295 16.51 2.28 15.29
N PRO A 296 16.63 2.41 13.96
CA PRO A 296 16.63 1.28 13.06
C PRO A 296 17.95 0.50 13.12
N SER A 297 17.87 -0.80 12.82
CA SER A 297 19.03 -1.65 12.58
C SER A 297 19.62 -1.35 11.21
N ILE A 298 20.95 -1.32 11.09
CA ILE A 298 21.64 -1.06 9.83
C ILE A 298 21.96 -2.40 9.17
N ILE A 299 21.44 -2.62 7.96
CA ILE A 299 21.58 -3.88 7.24
C ILE A 299 23.07 -4.14 6.89
N ASP A 300 23.76 -3.16 6.30
CA ASP A 300 25.11 -3.35 5.75
C ASP A 300 26.20 -3.57 6.80
N THR A 301 25.99 -3.04 8.01
CA THR A 301 27.00 -3.11 9.09
C THR A 301 26.60 -4.07 10.21
N GLY A 302 25.39 -4.65 10.15
CA GLY A 302 24.85 -5.51 11.21
C GLY A 302 24.62 -4.79 12.54
N LYS A 303 24.66 -3.45 12.57
CA LYS A 303 24.47 -2.70 13.81
C LYS A 303 23.01 -2.81 14.25
N SER A 304 22.80 -3.40 15.43
CA SER A 304 21.46 -3.57 16.00
C SER A 304 20.83 -2.24 16.40
N GLY A 305 19.59 -2.04 15.98
CA GLY A 305 18.71 -0.96 16.43
C GLY A 305 18.04 -1.27 17.76
N THR A 306 17.20 -0.35 18.22
CA THR A 306 16.44 -0.48 19.49
C THR A 306 14.96 -0.80 19.26
N SER A 307 14.61 -1.27 18.06
CA SER A 307 13.24 -1.55 17.62
C SER A 307 12.92 -3.03 17.46
N ALA A 308 13.91 -3.91 17.61
CA ALA A 308 13.72 -5.35 17.44
C ALA A 308 12.94 -5.94 18.62
N GLU A 309 11.79 -6.53 18.34
CA GLU A 309 10.92 -7.17 19.33
C GLU A 309 10.31 -8.45 18.76
N GLN A 310 9.98 -9.39 19.65
CA GLN A 310 9.30 -10.62 19.26
C GLN A 310 7.82 -10.37 19.01
N ILE A 311 7.30 -10.85 17.88
CA ILE A 311 5.87 -10.82 17.57
C ILE A 311 5.16 -11.77 18.56
N PRO A 312 4.17 -11.28 19.33
CA PRO A 312 3.52 -12.08 20.34
C PRO A 312 2.68 -13.20 19.71
N ALA A 313 2.59 -14.33 20.44
CA ALA A 313 1.82 -15.48 20.00
C ALA A 313 0.37 -15.12 19.63
N GLY A 314 -0.06 -15.54 18.44
CA GLY A 314 -1.38 -15.30 17.87
C GLY A 314 -1.52 -14.04 17.00
N PHE A 315 -0.41 -13.34 16.73
CA PHE A 315 -0.31 -12.14 15.89
C PHE A 315 0.63 -12.32 14.68
N GLU A 316 1.12 -13.52 14.45
CA GLU A 316 2.11 -13.84 13.42
C GLU A 316 1.54 -13.63 12.00
N PRO A 317 2.34 -13.10 11.05
CA PRO A 317 1.92 -12.98 9.67
C PRO A 317 1.87 -14.32 8.93
N VAL A 318 0.99 -14.42 7.93
CA VAL A 318 0.99 -15.53 6.97
C VAL A 318 2.30 -15.54 6.16
N GLU A 319 2.80 -14.38 5.77
CA GLU A 319 4.01 -14.26 4.95
C GLU A 319 5.27 -14.28 5.81
N GLN A 320 6.35 -14.90 5.31
CA GLN A 320 7.59 -15.03 6.08
C GLN A 320 8.26 -13.69 6.35
N ASP A 321 8.31 -12.83 5.33
CA ASP A 321 8.95 -11.53 5.39
C ASP A 321 8.00 -10.48 4.82
N LEU A 322 7.62 -9.53 5.66
CA LEU A 322 6.79 -8.39 5.29
C LEU A 322 7.58 -7.11 5.53
N SER A 323 7.45 -6.15 4.62
CA SER A 323 8.05 -4.84 4.77
C SER A 323 7.05 -3.73 4.45
N ALA A 324 7.15 -2.65 5.20
CA ALA A 324 6.42 -1.41 4.95
C ALA A 324 7.34 -0.23 5.16
N PHE A 325 7.06 0.86 4.46
CA PHE A 325 7.87 2.06 4.56
C PHE A 325 7.51 2.82 5.84
N ALA A 326 8.48 3.06 6.73
CA ALA A 326 8.27 3.77 7.98
C ALA A 326 8.35 5.29 7.79
N ALA A 327 9.34 5.76 7.02
CA ALA A 327 9.53 7.18 6.73
C ALA A 327 10.42 7.41 5.49
N PRO A 328 10.02 8.29 4.56
CA PRO A 328 10.94 8.91 3.61
C PRO A 328 11.70 10.05 4.30
N HIS A 329 13.03 9.98 4.35
CA HIS A 329 13.81 11.18 4.66
C HIS A 329 13.84 12.09 3.43
N ARG A 330 13.39 13.34 3.60
CA ARG A 330 13.43 14.40 2.57
C ARG A 330 14.82 15.00 2.36
N GLU A 331 15.82 14.59 3.13
CA GLU A 331 17.18 15.16 3.09
C GLU A 331 18.12 14.29 2.27
N THR A 332 18.86 14.93 1.36
CA THR A 332 19.87 14.32 0.50
C THR A 332 20.92 13.58 1.36
N GLY A 333 21.05 12.26 1.16
CA GLY A 333 22.04 11.42 1.87
C GLY A 333 21.52 10.61 3.06
N LYS A 334 20.21 10.60 3.35
CA LYS A 334 19.60 9.74 4.38
C LYS A 334 18.80 8.60 3.74
N SER A 335 18.98 7.38 4.26
CA SER A 335 18.25 6.19 3.78
C SER A 335 16.78 6.19 4.18
N ALA A 336 15.99 5.55 3.32
CA ALA A 336 14.70 4.98 3.68
C ALA A 336 14.79 4.13 4.96
N ILE A 337 13.77 4.25 5.81
CA ILE A 337 13.59 3.36 6.96
C ILE A 337 12.37 2.50 6.69
N ASN A 338 12.55 1.19 6.81
CA ASN A 338 11.51 0.20 6.63
C ASN A 338 11.13 -0.39 7.99
N ILE A 339 9.84 -0.68 8.18
CA ILE A 339 9.36 -1.64 9.17
C ILE A 339 9.42 -3.01 8.53
N ARG A 340 9.99 -4.00 9.22
CA ARG A 340 10.04 -5.37 8.73
C ARG A 340 9.53 -6.34 9.79
N ALA A 341 8.63 -7.22 9.41
CA ALA A 341 8.36 -8.45 10.15
C ALA A 341 9.18 -9.57 9.50
N ARG A 342 10.11 -10.16 10.25
CA ARG A 342 11.09 -11.15 9.78
C ARG A 342 10.75 -12.53 10.33
N ASN A 343 10.81 -13.55 9.47
CA ASN A 343 10.57 -14.96 9.82
C ASN A 343 9.27 -15.20 10.60
N ARG A 344 8.25 -14.37 10.42
CA ARG A 344 6.98 -14.35 11.18
C ARG A 344 7.09 -14.14 12.70
N GLN A 345 8.28 -13.94 13.25
CA GLN A 345 8.52 -13.98 14.70
C GLN A 345 9.13 -12.71 15.26
N GLU A 346 9.76 -11.88 14.43
CA GLU A 346 10.43 -10.67 14.86
C GLU A 346 9.87 -9.48 14.08
N ILE A 347 9.71 -8.34 14.75
CA ILE A 347 9.44 -7.06 14.11
C ILE A 347 10.57 -6.08 14.44
N LEU A 348 11.05 -5.33 13.45
CA LEU A 348 12.08 -4.31 13.65
C LEU A 348 11.98 -3.18 12.62
N LEU A 349 12.72 -2.10 12.87
CA LEU A 349 13.01 -1.08 11.88
C LEU A 349 14.38 -1.36 11.23
N GLU A 350 14.47 -1.26 9.91
CA GLU A 350 15.70 -1.47 9.13
C GLU A 350 16.03 -0.26 8.26
N THR A 351 17.33 -0.03 8.06
CA THR A 351 17.85 1.01 7.17
C THR A 351 19.15 0.55 6.50
N PHE A 352 19.46 1.13 5.34
CA PHE A 352 20.71 0.87 4.60
C PHE A 352 21.83 1.87 4.95
N HIS A 353 21.55 2.97 5.65
CA HIS A 353 22.56 3.97 6.00
C HIS A 353 22.63 4.22 7.50
N ALA A 354 23.85 4.45 7.98
CA ALA A 354 24.12 4.74 9.39
C ALA A 354 23.49 6.04 9.90
N ASN A 355 23.12 6.95 8.98
CA ASN A 355 22.63 8.30 9.31
C ASN A 355 21.10 8.42 9.33
N ALA A 356 20.37 7.29 9.43
CA ALA A 356 18.90 7.28 9.38
C ALA A 356 18.22 7.93 10.59
N GLY A 357 18.93 8.19 11.70
CA GLY A 357 18.36 8.86 12.87
C GLY A 357 17.34 7.99 13.63
N THR A 358 16.44 8.64 14.35
CA THR A 358 15.37 8.00 15.15
C THR A 358 14.02 8.11 14.45
N VAL A 359 13.25 7.02 14.46
CA VAL A 359 11.87 7.01 13.99
C VAL A 359 10.96 7.43 15.14
N GLN A 360 10.03 8.34 14.85
CA GLN A 360 9.04 8.81 15.80
C GLN A 360 7.87 7.81 15.95
N PRO A 361 7.15 7.82 17.08
CA PRO A 361 5.95 7.00 17.26
C PRO A 361 4.90 7.24 16.16
N GLY A 362 4.08 6.23 15.89
CA GLY A 362 2.94 6.29 14.98
C GLY A 362 3.13 5.56 13.65
N VAL A 363 4.36 5.16 13.29
CA VAL A 363 4.60 4.32 12.12
C VAL A 363 4.00 2.92 12.34
N SER A 364 3.43 2.33 11.29
CA SER A 364 2.75 1.04 11.42
C SER A 364 2.86 0.16 10.17
N ILE A 365 2.73 -1.14 10.38
CA ILE A 365 2.61 -2.16 9.34
C ILE A 365 1.40 -3.04 9.65
N THR A 366 0.66 -3.44 8.62
CA THR A 366 -0.56 -4.25 8.74
C THR A 366 -0.46 -5.50 7.89
N TRP A 367 -0.96 -6.63 8.40
CA TRP A 367 -0.91 -7.92 7.72
C TRP A 367 -2.09 -8.83 8.08
N ILE A 368 -2.25 -9.91 7.32
CA ILE A 368 -3.20 -10.98 7.60
C ILE A 368 -2.53 -12.00 8.51
N LYS A 369 -3.20 -12.38 9.59
CA LYS A 369 -2.73 -13.37 10.56
C LYS A 369 -2.63 -14.77 9.91
N GLY A 370 -1.47 -15.41 10.14
CA GLY A 370 -1.16 -16.80 9.79
C GLY A 370 -2.00 -17.86 10.50
#